data_AF-A0A1G1F7K1-F1
#
_entry.id   AF-A0A1G1F7K1-F1
#
_cell.length_a   1.000
_cell.length_b   1.000
_cell.length_c   1.000
_cell.angle_alpha   90.00
_cell.angle_beta   90.00
_cell.angle_gamma   90.00
#
_symmetry.space_group_name_H-M   'P 1'
#
loop_
_entity.id
_entity.type
_entity.pdbx_description
1 polymer ?
#
loop_
_entity_poly.entity_id
_entity_poly.type
_entity_poly.pdbx_seq_one_letter_code
_entity_poly.pdbx_strand_id
1 'polypeptide(L)'
;MGAMCWDANPGCFVKGQKRGETPCPAYNENKGCWQVDWSFIITSLPDDERARWKKIMKEQCPACPVYAEHKDELAMTIHMVLAL
;
A
#
# COMPACT_ATOMS: atom_id res chain seq x y z
N MET A 1 4.82 18.73 -7.76
CA MET A 1 4.10 17.77 -6.89
C MET A 1 4.22 16.42 -7.56
N GLY A 2 4.87 15.43 -6.92
CA GLY A 2 4.93 14.08 -7.47
C GLY A 2 3.53 13.48 -7.58
N ALA A 3 3.31 12.61 -8.56
CA ALA A 3 2.01 11.95 -8.74
C ALA A 3 1.75 11.04 -7.54
N MET A 4 0.53 11.09 -6.99
CA MET A 4 0.16 10.20 -5.88
C MET A 4 0.00 8.76 -6.38
N CYS A 5 0.08 7.78 -5.48
CA CYS A 5 0.15 6.37 -5.88
C CYS A 5 -1.10 5.91 -6.68
N TRP A 6 -2.28 6.46 -6.40
CA TRP A 6 -3.52 6.17 -7.12
C TRP A 6 -3.62 6.87 -8.49
N ASP A 7 -2.84 7.91 -8.72
CA ASP A 7 -2.77 8.59 -10.01
C ASP A 7 -1.80 7.85 -10.93
N ALA A 8 -0.65 7.44 -10.40
CA ALA A 8 0.37 6.68 -11.11
C ALA A 8 -0.02 5.21 -11.37
N ASN A 9 -0.81 4.59 -10.49
CA ASN A 9 -1.29 3.21 -10.69
C ASN A 9 -2.74 3.19 -11.22
N PRO A 10 -2.95 2.93 -12.54
CA PRO A 10 -4.29 2.83 -13.10
C PRO A 10 -5.10 1.65 -12.54
N GLY A 11 -4.43 0.62 -12.01
CA GLY A 11 -5.03 -0.55 -11.37
C GLY A 11 -5.21 -0.41 -9.85
N CYS A 12 -5.06 0.78 -9.29
CA CYS A 12 -5.19 0.99 -7.84
C CYS A 12 -6.62 0.67 -7.38
N PHE A 13 -6.76 -0.33 -6.50
CA PHE A 13 -8.06 -0.86 -6.06
C PHE A 13 -8.95 0.12 -5.28
N VAL A 14 -8.39 1.25 -4.82
CA VAL A 14 -9.13 2.32 -4.10
C VAL A 14 -9.33 3.59 -4.94
N LYS A 15 -8.86 3.61 -6.20
CA LYS A 15 -8.98 4.79 -7.06
C LYS A 15 -10.44 5.17 -7.28
N GLY A 16 -10.77 6.45 -7.09
CA GLY A 16 -12.13 6.98 -7.27
C GLY A 16 -13.09 6.70 -6.10
N GLN A 17 -12.65 5.97 -5.08
CA GLN A 17 -13.43 5.80 -3.85
C GLN A 17 -13.34 7.04 -2.96
N LYS A 18 -14.29 7.19 -2.03
CA LYS A 18 -14.31 8.29 -1.06
C LYS A 18 -13.18 8.11 -0.04
N ARG A 19 -12.34 9.13 0.10
CA ARG A 19 -11.23 9.15 1.07
C ARG A 19 -11.78 9.16 2.49
N GLY A 20 -11.03 8.52 3.39
CA GLY A 20 -11.42 8.33 4.80
C GLY A 20 -12.28 7.09 5.04
N GLU A 21 -12.77 6.46 3.97
CA GLU A 21 -13.63 5.27 4.04
C GLU A 21 -13.02 4.05 3.32
N THR A 22 -11.82 4.21 2.72
CA THR A 22 -11.18 3.10 2.02
C THR A 22 -10.34 2.27 2.98
N PRO A 23 -10.04 1.00 2.64
CA PRO A 23 -9.10 0.21 3.42
C PRO A 23 -7.68 0.79 3.41
N CYS A 24 -7.31 1.60 2.40
CA CYS A 24 -5.94 2.06 2.15
C CYS A 24 -5.61 3.32 3.00
N PRO A 25 -4.70 3.21 3.99
CA PRO A 25 -4.32 4.34 4.84
C PRO A 25 -3.68 5.47 4.04
N ALA A 26 -2.77 5.14 3.11
CA ALA A 26 -2.11 6.11 2.25
C ALA A 26 -3.12 6.95 1.44
N TYR A 27 -4.14 6.31 0.86
CA TYR A 27 -5.19 7.00 0.10
C TYR A 27 -6.05 7.92 0.99
N ASN A 28 -6.41 7.42 2.18
CA ASN A 28 -7.20 8.18 3.15
C ASN A 28 -6.44 9.40 3.69
N GLU A 29 -5.14 9.27 3.91
CA GLU A 29 -4.27 10.34 4.44
C GLU A 29 -3.69 11.26 3.36
N ASN A 30 -4.05 11.06 2.09
CA ASN A 30 -3.49 11.81 0.96
C ASN A 30 -1.95 11.72 0.88
N LYS A 31 -1.41 10.52 1.13
CA LYS A 31 0.01 10.18 1.08
C LYS A 31 0.27 9.13 0.01
N GLY A 32 1.48 9.12 -0.56
CA GLY A 32 1.98 7.99 -1.34
C GLY A 32 2.12 6.75 -0.46
N CYS A 33 1.95 5.55 -1.03
CA CYS A 33 2.11 4.31 -0.27
C CYS A 33 3.53 4.13 0.28
N TRP A 34 4.55 4.73 -0.32
CA TRP A 34 5.93 4.75 0.18
C TRP A 34 6.15 5.70 1.37
N GLN A 35 5.16 6.55 1.69
CA GLN A 35 5.24 7.52 2.78
C GLN A 35 4.56 7.03 4.06
N VAL A 36 4.12 5.77 4.09
CA VAL A 36 3.36 5.17 5.18
C VAL A 36 4.12 3.99 5.76
N ASP A 37 4.16 3.89 7.09
CA ASP A 37 4.71 2.74 7.78
C ASP A 37 3.73 1.55 7.76
N TRP A 38 3.75 0.81 6.66
CA TRP A 38 2.90 -0.37 6.50
C TRP A 38 3.22 -1.46 7.51
N SER A 39 4.45 -1.56 8.01
CA SER A 39 4.82 -2.58 8.97
C SER A 39 4.06 -2.37 10.28
N PHE A 40 4.08 -1.14 10.80
CA PHE A 40 3.32 -0.77 11.99
C PHE A 40 1.82 -0.95 11.78
N ILE A 41 1.28 -0.44 10.67
CA ILE A 41 -0.16 -0.52 10.40
C ILE A 41 -0.60 -1.98 10.35
N ILE A 42 0.04 -2.81 9.52
CA ILE A 42 -0.39 -4.20 9.31
C ILE A 42 -0.22 -5.04 10.57
N THR A 43 0.81 -4.78 11.40
CA THR A 43 0.96 -5.47 12.68
C THR A 43 -0.16 -5.17 13.68
N SER A 44 -0.81 -4.02 13.55
CA SER A 44 -1.92 -3.58 14.41
C SER A 44 -3.30 -4.04 13.93
N LEU A 45 -3.42 -4.55 12.71
CA LEU A 45 -4.71 -4.96 12.14
C LEU A 45 -5.17 -6.34 12.67
N PRO A 46 -6.48 -6.60 12.71
CA PRO A 46 -7.03 -7.95 12.88
C PRO A 46 -6.47 -8.94 11.84
N ASP A 47 -6.48 -10.24 12.17
CA ASP A 47 -5.85 -11.29 11.35
C ASP A 47 -6.40 -11.38 9.92
N ASP A 48 -7.70 -11.19 9.75
CA ASP A 48 -8.38 -11.22 8.45
C ASP A 48 -7.97 -10.02 7.57
N GLU A 49 -7.93 -8.83 8.14
CA GLU A 49 -7.46 -7.62 7.44
C GLU A 49 -5.97 -7.69 7.12
N ARG A 50 -5.17 -8.20 8.05
CA ARG A 50 -3.73 -8.46 7.88
C ARG A 50 -3.49 -9.43 6.72
N ALA A 51 -4.21 -10.54 6.68
CA ALA A 51 -4.11 -11.53 5.60
C ALA A 51 -4.47 -10.92 4.23
N ARG A 52 -5.52 -10.08 4.18
CA ARG A 52 -5.89 -9.34 2.98
C ARG A 52 -4.77 -8.42 2.51
N TRP A 53 -4.17 -7.65 3.41
CA TRP A 53 -3.07 -6.74 3.06
C TRP A 53 -1.82 -7.47 2.59
N LYS A 54 -1.43 -8.56 3.26
CA LYS A 54 -0.34 -9.44 2.80
C LYS A 54 -0.59 -9.94 1.38
N LYS A 55 -1.83 -10.35 1.06
CA LYS A 55 -2.20 -10.78 -0.30
C LYS A 55 -2.04 -9.65 -1.32
N ILE A 56 -2.55 -8.45 -1.03
CA ILE A 56 -2.42 -7.28 -1.92
C ILE A 56 -0.94 -6.95 -2.16
N MET A 57 -0.14 -6.90 -1.09
CA MET A 57 1.29 -6.58 -1.20
C MET A 57 2.08 -7.64 -1.97
N LYS A 58 1.71 -8.91 -1.83
CA LYS A 58 2.36 -10.01 -2.55
C LYS A 58 1.98 -10.02 -4.03
N GLU A 59 0.70 -9.81 -4.36
CA GLU A 59 0.18 -10.03 -5.71
C GLU A 59 0.17 -8.76 -6.57
N GLN A 60 -0.08 -7.59 -5.98
CA GLN A 60 -0.32 -6.36 -6.72
C GLN A 60 0.87 -5.40 -6.70
N CYS A 61 1.63 -5.31 -5.59
CA CYS A 61 2.78 -4.40 -5.52
C CYS A 61 3.86 -4.70 -6.56
N PRO A 62 4.24 -5.97 -6.88
CA PRO A 62 5.28 -6.23 -7.87
C PRO A 62 4.98 -5.70 -9.28
N ALA A 63 3.70 -5.59 -9.63
CA ALA A 63 3.25 -5.06 -10.93
C ALA A 63 2.87 -3.56 -10.88
N CYS A 64 2.98 -2.92 -9.70
CA CYS A 64 2.58 -1.53 -9.51
C CYS A 64 3.71 -0.60 -9.98
N PRO A 65 3.43 0.38 -10.88
CA PRO A 65 4.45 1.31 -11.36
C PRO A 65 5.07 2.14 -10.22
N VAL A 66 4.28 2.45 -9.18
CA VAL A 66 4.74 3.15 -7.99
C VAL A 66 5.75 2.32 -7.19
N TYR A 67 5.56 1.00 -7.11
CA TYR A 67 6.50 0.13 -6.44
C TYR A 67 7.82 0.02 -7.20
N ALA A 68 7.78 0.08 -8.53
CA ALA A 68 9.00 0.10 -9.34
C ALA A 68 9.80 1.39 -9.13
N GLU A 69 9.13 2.54 -8.98
CA GLU A 69 9.76 3.84 -8.73
C GLU A 69 10.31 3.99 -7.31
N HIS A 70 9.61 3.44 -6.32
CA HIS A 70 9.96 3.51 -4.88
C HIS A 70 10.36 2.14 -4.30
N LYS A 71 11.06 1.35 -5.11
CA LYS A 71 11.37 -0.04 -4.77
C LYS A 71 12.23 -0.12 -3.51
N ASP A 72 13.19 0.78 -3.37
CA ASP A 72 14.16 0.75 -2.26
C ASP A 72 13.47 1.05 -0.92
N GLU A 73 12.50 1.97 -0.90
CA GLU A 73 11.71 2.28 0.30
C GLU A 73 10.69 1.18 0.64
N LEU A 74 10.07 0.58 -0.38
CA LEU A 74 8.98 -0.37 -0.19
C LEU A 74 9.44 -1.83 -0.04
N ALA A 75 10.56 -2.23 -0.63
CA ALA A 75 10.97 -3.65 -0.66
C ALA A 75 11.22 -4.22 0.74
N MET A 76 11.93 -3.49 1.61
CA MET A 76 12.15 -3.91 2.99
C MET A 76 10.83 -4.00 3.77
N THR A 77 9.97 -3.02 3.60
CA THR A 77 8.66 -2.95 4.26
C THR A 77 7.77 -4.13 3.85
N ILE A 78 7.69 -4.42 2.55
CA ILE A 78 6.92 -5.57 2.05
C ILE A 78 7.53 -6.88 2.54
N HIS A 79 8.86 -7.02 2.55
CA HIS A 79 9.50 -8.23 3.06
C HIS A 79 9.17 -8.47 4.53
N MET A 80 9.26 -7.44 5.37
CA MET A 80 8.87 -7.52 6.78
C MET A 80 7.40 -7.92 6.94
N VAL A 81 6.49 -7.25 6.20
CA VAL A 81 5.05 -7.55 6.25
C VAL A 81 4.74 -9.00 5.86
N LEU A 82 5.41 -9.53 4.84
CA LEU A 82 5.17 -10.88 4.34
C LEU A 82 5.83 -11.97 5.21
N ALA A 83 6.78 -11.61 6.07
CA ALA A 83 7.47 -12.53 6.99
C ALA A 83 6.79 -12.64 8.38
N LEU A 84 5.95 -11.66 8.73
CA LEU A 84 5.00 -11.74 9.85
C LEU A 84 3.91 -12.78 9.59
#